data_AF-A0A3P7N4K0-F1
#
_entry.id   AF-A0A3P7N4K0-F1
#
_cell.length_a   1.000
_cell.length_b   1.000
_cell.length_c   1.000
_cell.angle_alpha   90.00
_cell.angle_beta   90.00
_cell.angle_gamma   90.00
#
_symmetry.space_group_name_H-M   'P 1'
#
loop_
_entity.id
_entity.type
_entity.pdbx_description
1 polymer ?
#
loop_
_entity_poly.entity_id
_entity_poly.type
_entity_poly.pdbx_seq_one_letter_code
_entity_poly.pdbx_strand_id
1 'polypeptide(L)'
;MSFSQKLKNGLSPTRFACSSSKTRNCQSRCVIVFLPSGVSFFIGLFLANEEVIAESYDSADAKDKKASEANSSGAPGCPNKYNPYHLCTEYCYDHWREGTPENRLSESYLRKRKRMLAKFPLPEPWVEVYDAGVARHYYWNQDTDEVCWVSPRHPIAVIGEAAPRVAKELK
;
A
#
# COMPACT_ATOMS: atom_id res chain seq x y z
N MET A 1 50.71 -22.54 26.40
CA MET A 1 49.61 -21.86 27.10
C MET A 1 49.09 -20.73 26.24
N SER A 2 47.78 -20.73 26.02
CA SER A 2 46.90 -19.72 25.40
C SER A 2 47.09 -19.32 23.93
N PHE A 3 46.23 -19.93 23.12
CA PHE A 3 45.70 -19.41 21.87
C PHE A 3 45.13 -17.98 22.07
N SER A 4 45.44 -17.06 21.17
CA SER A 4 44.72 -15.80 21.00
C SER A 4 44.21 -15.74 19.56
N GLN A 5 42.98 -16.19 19.37
CA GLN A 5 42.26 -16.07 18.11
C GLN A 5 41.80 -14.62 17.95
N LYS A 6 42.38 -13.89 17.00
CA LYS A 6 41.81 -12.67 16.43
C LYS A 6 41.38 -12.98 15.00
N LEU A 7 40.20 -13.59 14.86
CA LEU A 7 39.51 -13.65 13.59
C LEU A 7 38.92 -12.27 13.30
N LYS A 8 39.57 -11.53 12.41
CA LYS A 8 38.99 -10.36 11.75
C LYS A 8 38.32 -10.84 10.46
N ASN A 9 37.05 -11.21 10.55
CA ASN A 9 36.13 -11.26 9.42
C ASN A 9 35.35 -9.93 9.52
N GLY A 10 35.40 -8.99 8.58
CA GLY A 10 35.29 -9.18 7.15
C GLY A 10 33.82 -9.41 6.81
N LEU A 11 33.05 -8.34 6.65
CA LEU A 11 31.90 -8.18 5.75
C LEU A 11 31.28 -6.78 5.93
N SER A 12 31.05 -6.15 4.78
CA SER A 12 30.55 -4.80 4.55
C SER A 12 29.12 -4.58 5.07
N PRO A 13 28.67 -3.32 5.22
CA PRO A 13 27.25 -3.05 5.38
C PRO A 13 26.55 -3.43 4.08
N THR A 14 25.90 -4.60 4.07
CA THR A 14 24.93 -4.93 3.04
C THR A 14 23.81 -3.92 3.12
N ARG A 15 23.88 -2.93 2.23
CA ARG A 15 22.70 -2.24 1.71
C ARG A 15 21.72 -3.33 1.36
N PHE A 16 20.61 -3.43 2.09
CA PHE A 16 19.44 -4.11 1.58
C PHE A 16 18.94 -3.26 0.40
N ALA A 17 19.50 -3.59 -0.77
CA ALA A 17 18.93 -3.23 -2.03
C ALA A 17 17.52 -3.84 -2.05
N CYS A 18 16.52 -2.97 -2.01
CA CYS A 18 15.16 -3.28 -2.42
C CYS A 18 15.22 -3.64 -3.92
N SER A 19 15.60 -4.88 -4.23
CA SER A 19 15.63 -5.38 -5.59
C SER A 19 14.24 -5.86 -5.98
N SER A 20 13.70 -5.18 -6.99
CA SER A 20 12.85 -5.76 -8.02
C SER A 20 11.34 -5.86 -7.72
N SER A 21 10.68 -4.75 -8.09
CA SER A 21 9.72 -4.71 -9.22
C SER A 21 8.28 -5.20 -9.04
N LYS A 22 7.75 -5.24 -7.82
CA LYS A 22 6.27 -5.33 -7.61
C LYS A 22 5.67 -4.44 -6.52
N THR A 23 6.43 -3.49 -5.96
CA THR A 23 5.92 -2.46 -5.04
C THR A 23 5.32 -1.27 -5.80
N ARG A 24 4.39 -1.51 -6.73
CA ARG A 24 3.67 -0.40 -7.36
C ARG A 24 2.55 0.05 -6.42
N ASN A 25 2.76 1.19 -5.77
CA ASN A 25 1.71 2.01 -5.15
C ASN A 25 1.05 1.44 -3.86
N CYS A 26 1.87 0.98 -2.92
CA CYS A 26 1.45 0.37 -1.65
C CYS A 26 0.75 1.36 -0.68
N GLN A 27 0.91 2.67 -0.87
CA GLN A 27 0.45 3.67 0.11
C GLN A 27 -1.05 3.99 0.01
N SER A 28 -1.77 3.49 -0.99
CA SER A 28 -3.06 4.07 -1.40
C SER A 28 -4.29 3.33 -0.88
N ARG A 29 -4.12 2.12 -0.35
CA ARG A 29 -5.20 1.13 -0.23
C ARG A 29 -5.79 1.10 1.18
N CYS A 30 -6.40 2.20 1.60
CA CYS A 30 -7.00 2.30 2.93
C CYS A 30 -8.52 2.50 2.76
N VAL A 31 -9.33 1.45 2.92
CA VAL A 31 -10.70 1.48 3.52
C VAL A 31 -11.31 0.09 3.55
N ILE A 32 -12.04 -0.19 4.61
CA ILE A 32 -12.98 -1.30 4.72
C ILE A 32 -14.37 -0.76 4.35
N VAL A 33 -14.92 -1.12 3.20
CA VAL A 33 -16.35 -0.87 2.92
C VAL A 33 -17.16 -2.12 3.26
N PHE A 34 -18.15 -1.98 4.15
CA PHE A 34 -19.22 -2.96 4.29
C PHE A 34 -20.21 -2.76 3.14
N LEU A 35 -20.23 -3.68 2.19
CA LEU A 35 -21.27 -3.75 1.16
C LEU A 35 -22.23 -4.91 1.47
N PRO A 36 -23.55 -4.67 1.53
CA PRO A 36 -24.53 -5.75 1.55
C PRO A 36 -24.49 -6.51 0.21
N SER A 37 -24.51 -7.83 0.33
CA SER A 37 -24.40 -8.82 -0.73
C SER A 37 -25.35 -8.63 -1.91
N GLY A 38 -24.81 -8.81 -3.13
CA GLY A 38 -25.54 -9.35 -4.28
C GLY A 38 -25.54 -8.43 -5.50
N VAL A 39 -24.77 -8.77 -6.55
CA VAL A 39 -25.25 -9.52 -7.73
C VAL A 39 -24.07 -9.79 -8.68
N SER A 40 -23.98 -11.02 -9.20
CA SER A 40 -23.07 -11.39 -10.28
C SER A 40 -23.54 -10.82 -11.61
N PHE A 41 -22.60 -10.37 -12.45
CA PHE A 41 -22.82 -10.29 -13.87
C PHE A 41 -21.61 -10.85 -14.63
N PHE A 42 -21.85 -11.95 -15.33
CA PHE A 42 -20.97 -12.53 -16.35
C PHE A 42 -21.17 -11.79 -17.69
N ILE A 43 -20.26 -12.06 -18.62
CA ILE A 43 -20.20 -11.79 -20.08
C ILE A 43 -18.92 -10.98 -20.36
N GLY A 44 -17.99 -11.36 -21.22
CA GLY A 44 -17.92 -12.42 -22.23
C GLY A 44 -16.79 -12.05 -23.20
N LEU A 45 -15.98 -13.04 -23.54
CA LEU A 45 -14.83 -13.03 -24.45
C LEU A 45 -15.19 -12.64 -25.90
N PHE A 46 -14.32 -11.92 -26.65
CA PHE A 46 -14.16 -12.16 -28.10
C PHE A 46 -12.79 -11.68 -28.64
N LEU A 47 -12.30 -12.43 -29.64
CA LEU A 47 -10.95 -12.53 -30.20
C LEU A 47 -10.63 -11.57 -31.37
N ALA A 48 -9.31 -11.33 -31.54
CA ALA A 48 -8.50 -11.22 -32.76
C ALA A 48 -8.89 -10.25 -33.91
N ASN A 49 -8.00 -9.31 -34.25
CA ASN A 49 -7.15 -9.38 -35.47
C ASN A 49 -6.19 -8.19 -35.65
N GLU A 50 -5.12 -8.51 -36.37
CA GLU A 50 -3.98 -7.80 -37.00
C GLU A 50 -3.95 -6.27 -37.25
N GLU A 51 -2.74 -5.75 -37.00
CA GLU A 51 -1.88 -4.77 -37.71
C GLU A 51 -2.31 -3.31 -37.98
N VAL A 52 -1.57 -2.35 -37.38
CA VAL A 52 -1.10 -1.13 -38.06
C VAL A 52 0.27 -0.71 -37.48
N ILE A 53 1.29 -0.63 -38.33
CA ILE A 53 2.64 -0.14 -38.06
C ILE A 53 2.60 1.40 -37.91
N ALA A 54 3.14 1.91 -36.80
CA ALA A 54 3.48 3.33 -36.68
C ALA A 54 4.92 3.46 -36.16
N GLU A 55 5.84 3.71 -37.08
CA GLU A 55 7.17 4.22 -36.78
C GLU A 55 7.03 5.64 -36.23
N SER A 56 7.23 5.81 -34.92
CA SER A 56 7.20 7.11 -34.25
C SER A 56 8.62 7.49 -33.84
N TYR A 57 9.17 8.48 -34.54
CA TYR A 57 10.37 9.25 -34.22
C TYR A 57 10.65 9.39 -32.70
N ASP A 58 11.86 9.03 -32.27
CA ASP A 58 12.43 9.39 -30.98
C ASP A 58 12.60 10.92 -30.90
N SER A 59 11.57 11.61 -30.42
CA SER A 59 11.70 12.99 -29.95
C SER A 59 12.03 12.98 -28.47
N ALA A 60 13.24 13.45 -28.16
CA ALA A 60 13.81 13.55 -26.83
C ALA A 60 13.02 14.49 -25.92
N ASP A 61 11.93 14.01 -25.32
CA ASP A 61 11.21 14.70 -24.22
C ASP A 61 10.60 13.72 -23.20
N ALA A 62 11.34 12.64 -22.93
CA ALA A 62 10.93 11.57 -22.01
C ALA A 62 11.20 11.87 -20.53
N LYS A 63 11.15 13.14 -20.08
CA LYS A 63 11.45 13.49 -18.67
C LYS A 63 10.28 14.00 -17.82
N ASP A 64 9.12 14.34 -18.38
CA ASP A 64 8.00 14.89 -17.58
C ASP A 64 6.78 13.97 -17.40
N LYS A 65 6.80 12.74 -17.92
CA LYS A 65 5.67 11.79 -17.79
C LYS A 65 5.69 10.90 -16.54
N LYS A 66 6.68 11.05 -15.64
CA LYS A 66 6.81 10.22 -14.41
C LYS A 66 6.17 10.84 -13.15
N ALA A 67 5.65 12.07 -13.24
CA ALA A 67 5.03 12.75 -12.10
C ALA A 67 3.50 12.56 -12.03
N SER A 68 2.81 12.24 -13.13
CA SER A 68 1.34 12.22 -13.17
C SER A 68 0.71 10.90 -12.68
N GLU A 69 1.41 9.77 -12.75
CA GLU A 69 0.89 8.47 -12.24
C GLU A 69 0.91 8.37 -10.71
N ALA A 70 1.65 9.24 -10.02
CA ALA A 70 1.63 9.34 -8.55
C ALA A 70 0.32 9.95 -8.00
N ASN A 71 -0.48 10.60 -8.86
CA ASN A 71 -1.65 11.40 -8.45
C ASN A 71 -2.94 10.59 -8.26
N SER A 72 -2.96 9.30 -8.58
CA SER A 72 -4.17 8.47 -8.37
C SER A 72 -4.44 8.14 -6.91
N SER A 73 -3.50 8.45 -6.02
CA SER A 73 -3.44 7.97 -4.64
C SER A 73 -3.83 9.01 -3.58
N GLY A 74 -4.07 10.26 -3.97
CA GLY A 74 -4.20 11.38 -3.03
C GLY A 74 -2.89 11.69 -2.30
N ALA A 75 -2.89 12.78 -1.51
CA ALA A 75 -1.71 13.16 -0.74
C ALA A 75 -1.37 12.09 0.32
N PRO A 76 -0.10 11.67 0.45
CA PRO A 76 0.27 10.50 1.27
C PRO A 76 -0.01 10.70 2.76
N GLY A 77 0.16 11.92 3.27
CA GLY A 77 -0.17 12.29 4.64
C GLY A 77 -1.63 12.68 4.87
N CYS A 78 -2.52 12.63 3.87
CA CYS A 78 -3.87 13.13 4.04
C CYS A 78 -4.69 12.21 4.98
N PRO A 79 -5.22 12.72 6.11
CA PRO A 79 -6.03 11.93 7.03
C PRO A 79 -7.36 11.50 6.42
N ASN A 80 -7.85 12.21 5.40
CA ASN A 80 -9.12 11.92 4.72
C ASN A 80 -8.96 11.02 3.48
N LYS A 81 -7.75 10.52 3.21
CA LYS A 81 -7.46 9.69 2.03
C LYS A 81 -8.26 8.38 1.99
N TYR A 82 -8.71 7.91 3.14
CA TYR A 82 -9.56 6.73 3.23
C TYR A 82 -10.99 7.02 2.74
N ASN A 83 -11.50 8.25 2.86
CA ASN A 83 -12.87 8.54 2.41
C ASN A 83 -12.99 8.46 0.87
N PRO A 84 -13.79 7.54 0.29
CA PRO A 84 -13.94 7.40 -1.17
C PRO A 84 -14.47 8.67 -1.86
N TYR A 85 -15.18 9.53 -1.11
CA TYR A 85 -15.73 10.79 -1.60
C TYR A 85 -14.75 11.98 -1.48
N HIS A 86 -13.60 11.80 -0.82
CA HIS A 86 -12.62 12.86 -0.66
C HIS A 86 -11.68 12.91 -1.87
N LEU A 87 -11.60 14.08 -2.50
CA LEU A 87 -10.61 14.38 -3.53
C LEU A 87 -9.54 15.29 -2.93
N CYS A 88 -8.29 14.79 -2.90
CA CYS A 88 -7.16 15.59 -2.45
C CYS A 88 -6.95 16.78 -3.39
N THR A 89 -6.90 17.97 -2.82
CA THR A 89 -6.49 19.21 -3.52
C THR A 89 -5.03 19.52 -3.22
N GLU A 90 -4.45 20.54 -3.86
CA GLU A 90 -3.08 21.02 -3.59
C GLU A 90 -2.85 21.30 -2.09
N TYR A 91 -3.85 21.85 -1.39
CA TYR A 91 -3.83 22.05 0.05
C TYR A 91 -3.48 20.77 0.82
N CYS A 92 -4.01 19.61 0.43
CA CYS A 92 -3.72 18.35 1.11
C CYS A 92 -2.24 17.97 0.99
N TYR A 93 -1.63 18.20 -0.18
CA TYR A 93 -0.22 17.90 -0.42
C TYR A 93 0.69 18.84 0.40
N ASP A 94 0.37 20.13 0.45
CA ASP A 94 1.19 21.12 1.16
C ASP A 94 1.05 21.06 2.68
N HIS A 95 -0.18 20.83 3.16
CA HIS A 95 -0.50 20.85 4.58
C HIS A 95 -0.07 19.55 5.26
N TRP A 96 -0.36 18.40 4.65
CA TRP A 96 -0.09 17.10 5.27
C TRP A 96 1.22 16.46 4.81
N ARG A 97 1.69 16.77 3.60
CA ARG A 97 2.93 16.24 3.01
C ARG A 97 2.99 14.72 3.14
N GLU A 98 4.05 14.20 3.75
CA GLU A 98 4.27 12.76 4.00
C GLU A 98 3.51 12.21 5.22
N GLY A 99 2.84 13.06 6.00
CA GLY A 99 2.10 12.67 7.20
C GLY A 99 2.99 12.45 8.42
N THR A 100 2.52 11.60 9.33
CA THR A 100 3.24 11.27 10.57
C THR A 100 4.14 10.05 10.35
N PRO A 101 5.48 10.16 10.51
CA PRO A 101 6.37 9.01 10.37
C PRO A 101 6.16 7.98 11.48
N GLU A 102 6.38 6.69 11.18
CA GLU A 102 6.14 5.58 12.12
C GLU A 102 6.95 5.73 13.42
N ASN A 103 8.13 6.35 13.35
CA ASN A 103 8.99 6.59 14.52
C ASN A 103 8.38 7.54 15.57
N ARG A 104 7.35 8.32 15.21
CA ARG A 104 6.63 9.21 16.12
C ARG A 104 5.45 8.53 16.83
N LEU A 105 5.17 7.27 16.51
CA LEU A 105 4.11 6.53 17.18
C LEU A 105 4.44 6.29 18.65
N SER A 106 3.41 6.37 19.50
CA SER A 106 3.60 6.11 20.92
C SER A 106 4.01 4.67 21.18
N GLU A 107 4.90 4.45 22.15
CA GLU A 107 5.29 3.10 22.59
C GLU A 107 4.08 2.29 23.06
N SER A 108 3.08 2.96 23.65
CA SER A 108 1.83 2.34 24.07
C SER A 108 1.05 1.72 22.90
N TYR A 109 1.04 2.37 21.74
CA TYR A 109 0.41 1.90 20.51
C TYR A 109 1.18 0.71 19.94
N LEU A 110 2.51 0.83 19.82
CA LEU A 110 3.37 -0.24 19.32
C LEU A 110 3.25 -1.51 20.18
N ARG A 111 3.17 -1.35 21.50
CA ARG A 111 2.96 -2.46 22.43
C ARG A 111 1.59 -3.13 22.26
N LYS A 112 0.51 -2.36 22.07
CA LYS A 112 -0.84 -2.91 21.81
C LYS A 112 -0.87 -3.67 20.48
N ARG A 113 -0.30 -3.09 19.42
CA ARG A 113 -0.16 -3.73 18.10
C ARG A 113 0.59 -5.05 18.18
N LYS A 114 1.78 -5.07 18.80
CA LYS A 114 2.58 -6.30 18.96
C LYS A 114 1.84 -7.41 19.71
N ARG A 115 1.11 -7.07 20.78
CA ARG A 115 0.29 -8.05 21.54
C ARG A 115 -0.86 -8.61 20.69
N MET A 116 -1.51 -7.76 19.90
CA MET A 116 -2.59 -8.17 19.01
C MET A 116 -2.07 -9.18 17.98
N LEU A 117 -0.95 -8.87 17.31
CA LEU A 117 -0.34 -9.76 16.31
C LEU A 117 0.20 -11.07 16.91
N ALA A 118 0.69 -11.05 18.15
CA ALA A 118 1.11 -12.27 18.84
C ALA A 118 -0.08 -13.21 19.12
N LYS A 119 -1.26 -12.66 19.41
CA LYS A 119 -2.48 -13.45 19.65
C LYS A 119 -3.19 -13.87 18.35
N PHE A 120 -3.12 -13.02 17.33
CA PHE A 120 -3.79 -13.20 16.04
C PHE A 120 -2.77 -13.00 14.91
N PRO A 121 -1.87 -13.99 14.69
CA PRO A 121 -0.84 -13.88 13.65
C PRO A 121 -1.47 -13.75 12.26
N LEU A 122 -0.83 -12.96 11.38
CA LEU A 122 -1.36 -12.73 10.04
C LEU A 122 -1.32 -14.01 9.20
N PRO A 123 -2.44 -14.42 8.57
CA PRO A 123 -2.43 -15.46 7.56
C PRO A 123 -1.79 -14.94 6.26
N GLU A 124 -1.11 -15.79 5.50
CA GLU A 124 -0.83 -15.47 4.09
C GLU A 124 -2.16 -15.40 3.32
N PRO A 125 -2.35 -14.47 2.37
CA PRO A 125 -1.40 -13.49 1.81
C PRO A 125 -1.52 -12.08 2.46
N TRP A 126 -1.91 -11.99 3.73
CA TRP A 126 -2.10 -10.71 4.41
C TRP A 126 -0.79 -10.10 4.86
N VAL A 127 -0.62 -8.81 4.53
CA VAL A 127 0.52 -8.00 4.95
C VAL A 127 0.09 -6.85 5.82
N GLU A 128 1.00 -6.39 6.66
CA GLU A 128 0.81 -5.19 7.46
C GLU A 128 1.37 -3.96 6.74
N VAL A 129 0.62 -2.87 6.75
CA VAL A 129 0.98 -1.62 6.09
C VAL A 129 0.78 -0.45 7.06
N TYR A 130 1.74 0.47 7.09
CA TYR A 130 1.63 1.70 7.86
C TYR A 130 1.03 2.82 7.02
N ASP A 131 -0.03 3.46 7.53
CA ASP A 131 -0.64 4.65 6.96
C ASP A 131 -0.17 5.89 7.74
N ALA A 132 0.62 6.74 7.07
CA ALA A 132 1.17 7.95 7.65
C ALA A 132 0.13 9.07 7.82
N GLY A 133 -0.97 9.07 7.06
CA GLY A 133 -2.01 10.08 7.16
C GLY A 133 -2.86 9.96 8.42
N VAL A 134 -3.12 8.72 8.85
CA VAL A 134 -3.84 8.44 10.12
C VAL A 134 -2.92 7.97 11.25
N ALA A 135 -1.61 7.87 11.00
CA ALA A 135 -0.60 7.38 11.93
C ALA A 135 -0.96 6.02 12.55
N ARG A 136 -1.39 5.06 11.72
CA ARG A 136 -1.88 3.74 12.16
C ARG A 136 -1.52 2.66 11.16
N HIS A 137 -1.44 1.43 11.65
CA HIS A 137 -1.27 0.24 10.82
C HIS A 137 -2.63 -0.33 10.41
N TYR A 138 -2.72 -0.74 9.16
CA TYR A 138 -3.81 -1.55 8.64
C TYR A 138 -3.24 -2.80 7.98
N TYR A 139 -4.12 -3.72 7.63
CA TYR A 139 -3.76 -5.01 7.07
C TYR A 139 -4.41 -5.12 5.70
N TRP A 140 -3.66 -5.65 4.74
CA TRP A 140 -4.06 -5.72 3.34
C TRP A 140 -3.79 -7.12 2.80
N ASN A 141 -4.79 -7.70 2.15
CA ASN A 141 -4.69 -8.95 1.40
C ASN A 141 -4.19 -8.64 -0.01
N GLN A 142 -3.00 -9.14 -0.35
CA GLN A 142 -2.36 -8.81 -1.64
C GLN A 142 -3.03 -9.47 -2.85
N ASP A 143 -3.81 -10.53 -2.65
CA ASP A 143 -4.46 -11.27 -3.72
C ASP A 143 -5.88 -10.75 -4.00
N THR A 144 -6.65 -10.43 -2.94
CA THR A 144 -8.06 -10.02 -3.06
C THR A 144 -8.27 -8.51 -3.01
N ASP A 145 -7.23 -7.73 -2.72
CA ASP A 145 -7.30 -6.28 -2.49
C ASP A 145 -8.25 -5.86 -1.34
N GLU A 146 -8.57 -6.80 -0.45
CA GLU A 146 -9.29 -6.55 0.79
C GLU A 146 -8.39 -5.95 1.86
N VAL A 147 -8.95 -5.13 2.74
CA VAL A 147 -8.20 -4.51 3.84
C VAL A 147 -8.97 -4.56 5.14
N CYS A 148 -8.27 -4.42 6.27
CA CYS A 148 -8.85 -4.35 7.61
C CYS A 148 -7.97 -3.55 8.61
N TRP A 149 -8.56 -2.99 9.68
CA TRP A 149 -7.83 -2.17 10.68
C TRP A 149 -7.15 -2.97 11.79
N VAL A 150 -7.54 -4.23 11.95
CA VAL A 150 -6.99 -5.19 12.92
C VAL A 150 -6.68 -6.48 12.18
N SER A 151 -5.89 -7.39 12.76
CA SER A 151 -5.58 -8.67 12.11
C SER A 151 -6.86 -9.36 11.62
N PRO A 152 -6.90 -9.92 10.41
CA PRO A 152 -8.10 -10.57 9.85
C PRO A 152 -8.56 -11.79 10.67
N ARG A 153 -7.70 -12.35 11.53
CA ARG A 153 -8.07 -13.41 12.48
C ARG A 153 -8.73 -12.91 13.76
N HIS A 154 -8.75 -11.59 13.99
CA HIS A 154 -9.34 -11.01 15.19
C HIS A 154 -10.86 -11.06 15.10
N PRO A 155 -11.60 -11.42 16.17
CA PRO A 155 -13.06 -11.50 16.14
C PRO A 155 -13.80 -10.17 15.90
N ILE A 156 -13.09 -9.04 15.88
CA ILE A 156 -13.67 -7.71 15.60
C ILE A 156 -13.21 -7.19 14.24
N ALA A 157 -12.42 -8.00 13.52
CA ALA A 157 -11.94 -7.63 12.21
C ALA A 157 -13.13 -7.47 11.28
N VAL A 158 -13.21 -6.29 10.70
CA VAL A 158 -14.09 -6.04 9.58
C VAL A 158 -13.20 -6.03 8.35
N ILE A 159 -13.49 -6.92 7.41
CA ILE A 159 -12.81 -6.98 6.12
C ILE A 159 -13.67 -6.24 5.11
N GLY A 160 -13.06 -5.37 4.31
CA GLY A 160 -13.78 -4.62 3.30
C GLY A 160 -12.88 -4.16 2.17
N GLU A 161 -13.49 -3.47 1.22
CA GLU A 161 -12.86 -3.13 -0.06
C GLU A 161 -12.05 -1.83 0.00
N ALA A 162 -10.81 -1.84 -0.50
CA ALA A 162 -9.94 -0.65 -0.47
C ALA A 162 -10.58 0.60 -1.13
N ALA A 163 -10.43 1.78 -0.50
CA ALA A 163 -11.01 3.05 -0.99
C ALA A 163 -10.75 3.34 -2.47
N PRO A 164 -9.53 3.15 -3.03
CA PRO A 164 -9.29 3.44 -4.44
C PRO A 164 -10.08 2.54 -5.39
N ARG A 165 -10.47 1.32 -4.97
CA ARG A 165 -11.33 0.45 -5.76
C ARG A 165 -12.76 0.97 -5.75
N VAL A 166 -13.30 1.23 -4.56
CA VAL A 166 -14.67 1.76 -4.41
C VAL A 166 -14.82 3.14 -5.08
N ALA A 167 -13.83 4.03 -4.95
CA ALA A 167 -13.85 5.34 -5.59
C ALA A 167 -13.80 5.28 -7.13
N LYS A 168 -13.34 4.17 -7.72
CA LYS A 168 -13.43 3.95 -9.19
C LYS A 168 -14.81 3.45 -9.60
N GLU A 169 -15.45 2.63 -8.77
CA GLU A 169 -16.79 2.08 -9.03
C GLU A 169 -17.89 3.13 -8.87
N LEU A 170 -17.66 4.16 -8.04
CA LEU A 170 -18.59 5.27 -7.82
C LEU A 170 -18.58 6.36 -8.90
N LYS A 171 -17.64 6.31 -9.86
CA LYS A 171 -17.48 7.30 -10.94
C LYS A 171 -18.07 6.78 -12.24
#